data_AF-A0A7X4HV39-F1
#
_entry.id   AF-A0A7X4HV39-F1
#
_cell.length_a   1.000
_cell.length_b   1.000
_cell.length_c   1.000
_cell.angle_alpha   90.00
_cell.angle_beta   90.00
_cell.angle_gamma   90.00
#
_symmetry.space_group_name_H-M   'P 1'
#
loop_
_entity.id
_entity.type
_entity.pdbx_description
1 polymer ?
#
loop_
_entity_poly.entity_id
_entity_poly.type
_entity_poly.pdbx_seq_one_letter_code
_entity_poly.pdbx_strand_id
1 'polypeptide(L)'
;MPLTKRAALGAAPVLVAALAVGFGAAPATAQDAVTESDYEAAMQELRYLATDTSLHIDASYWGDVGEDSDKIRAELAKVESFWTAQEQPQAVEFATQAIEAARSIGRASGSQDRNAATTALAELRSVCTSCHGEFREETDDGFRIKPSALK
;
A
#
# COMPACT_ATOMS: atom_id res chain seq x y z
N MET A 1 -5.80 73.11 13.72
CA MET A 1 -5.61 73.07 12.26
C MET A 1 -6.78 72.33 11.62
N PRO A 2 -7.70 73.05 10.95
CA PRO A 2 -8.86 72.49 10.26
C PRO A 2 -8.66 72.33 8.73
N LEU A 3 -9.33 71.32 8.17
CA LEU A 3 -9.99 71.17 6.86
C LEU A 3 -9.56 72.04 5.65
N THR A 4 -9.27 71.38 4.52
CA THR A 4 -9.69 71.75 3.13
C THR A 4 -9.27 70.60 2.19
N LYS A 5 -10.16 69.83 1.54
CA LYS A 5 -11.13 70.05 0.43
C LYS A 5 -10.56 69.68 -0.96
N ARG A 6 -11.30 68.75 -1.61
CA ARG A 6 -11.57 68.58 -3.06
C ARG A 6 -10.43 67.95 -3.89
N ALA A 7 -10.68 67.12 -4.91
CA ALA A 7 -11.82 67.08 -5.83
C ALA A 7 -12.16 65.66 -6.33
N ALA A 8 -13.38 65.55 -6.85
CA ALA A 8 -14.06 64.36 -7.36
C ALA A 8 -13.81 64.13 -8.86
N LEU A 9 -14.00 62.88 -9.31
CA LEU A 9 -14.44 62.43 -10.64
C LEU A 9 -14.54 60.88 -10.52
N GLY A 10 -15.53 60.13 -10.97
CA GLY A 10 -16.75 60.30 -11.73
C GLY A 10 -17.29 58.88 -12.02
N ALA A 11 -18.61 58.73 -12.08
CA ALA A 11 -19.42 57.68 -12.72
C ALA A 11 -18.89 56.22 -12.88
N ALA A 12 -19.64 55.26 -12.32
CA ALA A 12 -20.51 54.32 -13.07
C ALA A 12 -20.75 53.02 -12.26
N PRO A 13 -21.96 52.44 -12.28
CA PRO A 13 -22.27 51.20 -11.57
C PRO A 13 -21.83 50.02 -12.42
N VAL A 14 -20.89 49.21 -11.92
CA VAL A 14 -20.61 47.90 -12.50
C VAL A 14 -21.16 46.85 -11.55
N LEU A 15 -22.27 46.23 -11.98
CA LEU A 15 -22.72 44.95 -11.46
C LEU A 15 -21.52 43.99 -11.44
N VAL A 16 -21.09 43.55 -10.27
CA VAL A 16 -20.23 42.39 -10.14
C VAL A 16 -21.07 41.26 -9.58
N ALA A 17 -21.38 40.33 -10.48
CA ALA A 17 -22.08 39.09 -10.20
C ALA A 17 -21.37 38.31 -9.09
N ALA A 18 -22.15 37.76 -8.17
CA ALA A 18 -21.69 36.83 -7.16
C ALA A 18 -21.15 35.56 -7.87
N LEU A 19 -19.84 35.36 -7.83
CA LEU A 19 -19.21 34.08 -8.15
C LEU A 19 -19.51 33.10 -7.01
N ALA A 20 -20.52 32.25 -7.21
CA ALA A 20 -20.66 31.02 -6.45
C ALA A 20 -19.46 30.12 -6.79
N VAL A 21 -18.51 30.02 -5.86
CA VAL A 21 -17.45 29.00 -5.92
C VAL A 21 -18.10 27.66 -5.64
N GLY A 22 -18.48 26.96 -6.71
CA GLY A 22 -18.82 25.54 -6.62
C GLY A 22 -17.56 24.76 -6.29
N PHE A 23 -17.53 24.14 -5.10
CA PHE A 23 -16.56 23.10 -4.78
C PHE A 23 -16.85 21.92 -5.71
N GLY A 24 -16.11 21.83 -6.82
CA GLY A 24 -16.11 20.64 -7.66
C GLY A 24 -15.48 19.51 -6.86
N ALA A 25 -16.29 18.54 -6.44
CA ALA A 25 -15.78 17.22 -6.07
C ALA A 25 -15.11 16.65 -7.33
N ALA A 26 -13.78 16.62 -7.34
CA ALA A 26 -13.07 15.85 -8.33
C ALA A 26 -13.51 14.38 -8.18
N PRO A 27 -13.92 13.68 -9.25
CA PRO A 27 -14.13 12.25 -9.14
C PRO A 27 -12.80 11.63 -8.71
N ALA A 28 -12.82 10.88 -7.60
CA ALA A 28 -11.75 9.95 -7.30
C ALA A 28 -11.58 9.09 -8.56
N THR A 29 -10.45 9.21 -9.23
CA THR A 29 -10.11 8.35 -10.36
C THR A 29 -10.22 6.93 -9.81
N ALA A 30 -11.16 6.13 -10.34
CA ALA A 30 -11.19 4.71 -10.07
C ALA A 30 -9.81 4.18 -10.46
N GLN A 31 -9.00 3.84 -9.46
CA GLN A 31 -7.84 3.00 -9.73
C GLN A 31 -8.41 1.72 -10.29
N ASP A 32 -7.90 1.27 -11.44
CA ASP A 32 -8.32 -0.01 -12.01
C ASP A 32 -8.20 -1.09 -10.94
N ALA A 33 -9.24 -1.92 -10.81
CA ALA A 33 -9.25 -2.97 -9.82
C ALA A 33 -8.05 -3.91 -10.07
N VAL A 34 -7.35 -4.29 -9.00
CA VAL A 34 -6.23 -5.24 -9.07
C VAL A 34 -6.75 -6.54 -9.69
N THR A 35 -6.18 -6.91 -10.84
CA THR A 35 -6.58 -8.14 -11.55
C THR A 35 -5.93 -9.37 -10.91
N GLU A 36 -6.40 -10.56 -11.28
CA GLU A 36 -5.73 -11.81 -10.87
C GLU A 36 -4.28 -11.88 -11.37
N SER A 37 -4.00 -11.37 -12.58
CA SER A 37 -2.64 -11.29 -13.10
C SER A 37 -1.75 -10.34 -12.28
N ASP A 38 -2.31 -9.23 -11.79
CA ASP A 38 -1.59 -8.29 -10.93
C ASP A 38 -1.31 -8.93 -9.55
N TYR A 39 -2.28 -9.69 -9.03
CA TYR A 39 -2.11 -10.47 -7.80
C TYR A 39 -0.98 -11.49 -7.95
N GLU A 40 -0.99 -12.30 -9.01
CA GLU A 40 0.05 -13.32 -9.22
C GLU A 40 1.43 -12.69 -9.43
N ALA A 41 1.52 -11.56 -10.12
CA ALA A 41 2.75 -10.79 -10.22
C ALA A 41 3.24 -10.29 -8.84
N ALA A 42 2.33 -9.79 -7.99
CA ALA A 42 2.66 -9.37 -6.63
C ALA A 42 3.14 -10.55 -5.76
N MET A 43 2.49 -11.71 -5.87
CA MET A 43 2.89 -12.93 -5.15
C MET A 43 4.27 -13.42 -5.60
N GLN A 44 4.57 -13.33 -6.89
CA GLN A 44 5.89 -13.67 -7.42
C GLN A 44 6.97 -12.72 -6.89
N GLU A 45 6.70 -11.42 -6.87
CA GLU A 45 7.63 -10.41 -6.36
C GLU A 45 7.87 -10.57 -4.85
N LEU A 46 6.81 -10.82 -4.07
CA LEU A 46 6.90 -11.09 -2.64
C LEU A 46 7.83 -12.27 -2.32
N ARG A 47 7.83 -13.31 -3.16
CA ARG A 47 8.76 -14.45 -3.02
C ARG A 47 10.22 -14.01 -3.16
N TYR A 48 10.52 -13.17 -4.14
CA TYR A 48 11.88 -12.66 -4.36
C TYR A 48 12.30 -11.76 -3.20
N LEU A 49 11.47 -10.78 -2.84
CA LEU A 49 11.76 -9.85 -1.75
C LEU A 49 11.96 -10.55 -0.40
N ALA A 50 11.16 -11.56 -0.06
CA ALA A 50 11.33 -12.32 1.18
C ALA A 50 12.61 -13.19 1.20
N THR A 51 13.13 -13.54 0.02
CA THR A 51 14.42 -14.22 -0.14
C THR A 51 15.56 -13.20 0.03
N ASP A 52 15.49 -12.09 -0.69
CA ASP A 52 16.48 -11.01 -0.65
C ASP A 52 16.61 -10.39 0.74
N THR A 53 15.48 -10.13 1.42
CA THR A 53 15.48 -9.65 2.81
C THR A 53 16.29 -10.59 3.71
N SER A 54 16.16 -11.90 3.52
CA SER A 54 16.93 -12.90 4.28
C SER A 54 18.44 -12.75 4.03
N LEU A 55 18.82 -12.63 2.75
CA LEU A 55 20.22 -12.46 2.34
C LEU A 55 20.80 -11.14 2.85
N HIS A 56 20.04 -10.05 2.80
CA HIS A 56 20.44 -8.74 3.29
C HIS A 56 20.55 -8.69 4.81
N ILE A 57 19.65 -9.36 5.55
CA ILE A 57 19.80 -9.56 7.00
C ILE A 57 21.10 -10.32 7.28
N ASP A 58 21.36 -11.40 6.54
CA ASP A 58 22.56 -12.22 6.72
C ASP A 58 23.85 -11.43 6.48
N ALA A 59 23.85 -10.57 5.45
CA ALA A 59 24.95 -9.68 5.10
C ALA A 59 25.05 -8.40 5.97
N SER A 60 24.09 -8.15 6.86
CA SER A 60 23.95 -6.87 7.60
C SER A 60 23.78 -5.65 6.69
N TYR A 61 23.18 -5.79 5.52
CA TYR A 61 22.91 -4.70 4.59
C TYR A 61 21.62 -3.99 4.99
N TRP A 62 21.66 -3.25 6.10
CA TRP A 62 20.46 -2.70 6.73
C TRP A 62 19.69 -1.71 5.87
N GLY A 63 20.37 -0.95 4.99
CA GLY A 63 19.71 -0.09 4.01
C GLY A 63 18.80 -0.90 3.08
N ASP A 64 19.33 -2.00 2.53
CA ASP A 64 18.61 -2.87 1.61
C ASP A 64 17.48 -3.63 2.31
N VAL A 65 17.66 -4.05 3.57
CA VAL A 65 16.56 -4.63 4.40
C VAL A 65 15.39 -3.65 4.56
N GLY A 66 15.69 -2.35 4.70
CA GLY A 66 14.67 -1.31 4.79
C GLY A 66 13.94 -1.11 3.47
N GLU A 67 14.68 -1.08 2.35
CA GLU A 67 14.11 -0.97 1.01
C GLU A 67 13.22 -2.18 0.67
N ASP A 68 13.67 -3.40 0.98
CA ASP A 68 12.89 -4.61 0.76
C ASP A 68 11.60 -4.60 1.60
N SER A 69 11.67 -4.15 2.87
CA SER A 69 10.51 -4.00 3.73
C SER A 69 9.44 -3.08 3.12
N ASP A 70 9.86 -1.96 2.54
CA ASP A 70 8.94 -1.02 1.89
C ASP A 70 8.33 -1.61 0.61
N LYS A 71 9.12 -2.32 -0.21
CA LYS A 71 8.61 -3.02 -1.39
C LYS A 71 7.64 -4.14 -1.03
N ILE A 72 7.94 -4.94 -0.01
CA ILE A 72 7.05 -6.00 0.49
C ILE A 72 5.70 -5.40 0.90
N ARG A 73 5.69 -4.27 1.61
CA ARG A 73 4.45 -3.59 2.00
C ARG A 73 3.65 -3.10 0.80
N ALA A 74 4.31 -2.59 -0.24
CA ALA A 74 3.64 -2.13 -1.45
C ALA A 74 2.97 -3.29 -2.20
N GLU A 75 3.64 -4.44 -2.33
CA GLU A 75 3.05 -5.62 -2.96
C GLU A 75 1.93 -6.23 -2.11
N LEU A 76 2.08 -6.26 -0.78
CA LEU A 76 1.00 -6.72 0.11
C LEU A 76 -0.24 -5.83 0.07
N ALA A 77 -0.10 -4.52 -0.20
CA ALA A 77 -1.25 -3.64 -0.40
C ALA A 77 -2.04 -3.98 -1.67
N LYS A 78 -1.37 -4.48 -2.73
CA LYS A 78 -2.06 -5.02 -3.92
C LYS A 78 -2.81 -6.31 -3.57
N VAL A 79 -2.19 -7.18 -2.78
CA VAL A 79 -2.81 -8.43 -2.29
C VAL A 79 -4.05 -8.14 -1.43
N GLU A 80 -3.96 -7.19 -0.49
CA GLU A 80 -5.09 -6.73 0.33
C GLU A 80 -6.23 -6.18 -0.54
N SER A 81 -5.89 -5.35 -1.53
CA SER A 81 -6.86 -4.75 -2.45
C SER A 81 -7.56 -5.81 -3.31
N PHE A 82 -6.82 -6.79 -3.82
CA PHE A 82 -7.37 -7.92 -4.56
C PHE A 82 -8.38 -8.70 -3.71
N TRP A 83 -8.00 -9.11 -2.50
CA TRP A 83 -8.88 -9.89 -1.62
C TRP A 83 -10.08 -9.10 -1.09
N THR A 84 -9.96 -7.79 -0.96
CA THR A 84 -11.09 -6.91 -0.68
C THR A 84 -12.11 -6.95 -1.81
N ALA A 85 -11.67 -6.91 -3.07
CA ALA A 85 -12.55 -7.01 -4.24
C ALA A 85 -13.21 -8.40 -4.38
N GLN A 86 -12.52 -9.45 -3.92
CA GLN A 86 -13.06 -10.82 -3.85
C GLN A 86 -14.00 -11.04 -2.64
N GLU A 87 -14.21 -10.02 -1.79
CA GLU A 87 -15.03 -10.11 -0.58
C GLU A 87 -14.56 -11.23 0.39
N GLN A 88 -13.25 -11.44 0.50
CA GLN A 88 -12.63 -12.45 1.37
C GLN A 88 -12.01 -11.80 2.63
N PRO A 89 -12.78 -11.58 3.71
CA PRO A 89 -12.30 -10.84 4.88
C PRO A 89 -11.13 -11.52 5.60
N GLN A 90 -11.07 -12.85 5.61
CA GLN A 90 -9.96 -13.57 6.23
C GLN A 90 -8.65 -13.42 5.43
N ALA A 91 -8.72 -13.32 4.10
CA ALA A 91 -7.54 -13.08 3.27
C ALA A 91 -7.03 -11.63 3.44
N VAL A 92 -7.94 -10.65 3.56
CA VAL A 92 -7.61 -9.25 3.90
C VAL A 92 -6.92 -9.16 5.28
N GLU A 93 -7.41 -9.90 6.27
CA GLU A 93 -6.79 -9.96 7.60
C GLU A 93 -5.36 -10.52 7.53
N PHE A 94 -5.12 -11.60 6.78
CA PHE A 94 -3.75 -12.09 6.58
C PHE A 94 -2.85 -11.07 5.87
N ALA A 95 -3.36 -10.38 4.85
CA ALA A 95 -2.59 -9.34 4.16
C ALA A 95 -2.19 -8.21 5.14
N THR A 96 -3.11 -7.79 6.00
CA THR A 96 -2.87 -6.79 7.05
C THR A 96 -1.79 -7.27 8.04
N GLN A 97 -1.87 -8.50 8.51
CA GLN A 97 -0.86 -9.09 9.41
C GLN A 97 0.52 -9.15 8.76
N ALA A 98 0.59 -9.53 7.48
CA ALA A 98 1.82 -9.55 6.71
C ALA A 98 2.42 -8.13 6.56
N ILE A 99 1.58 -7.10 6.36
CA ILE A 99 2.01 -5.70 6.30
C ILE A 99 2.63 -5.27 7.64
N GLU A 100 2.06 -5.69 8.78
CA GLU A 100 2.63 -5.40 10.10
C GLU A 100 3.96 -6.13 10.36
N ALA A 101 4.08 -7.39 9.92
CA ALA A 101 5.35 -8.11 9.97
C ALA A 101 6.42 -7.39 9.12
N ALA A 102 6.06 -6.96 7.91
CA ALA A 102 6.95 -6.19 7.04
C ALA A 102 7.35 -4.85 7.66
N ARG A 103 6.43 -4.11 8.31
CA ARG A 103 6.75 -2.89 9.08
C ARG A 103 7.74 -3.18 10.21
N SER A 104 7.63 -4.35 10.84
CA SER A 104 8.56 -4.79 11.89
C SER A 104 9.97 -5.05 11.34
N ILE A 105 10.08 -5.60 10.13
CA ILE A 105 11.37 -5.74 9.42
C ILE A 105 12.00 -4.36 9.20
N GLY A 106 11.23 -3.38 8.70
CA GLY A 106 11.73 -2.02 8.47
C GLY A 106 12.19 -1.31 9.74
N ARG A 107 11.47 -1.49 10.86
CA ARG A 107 11.92 -1.00 12.18
C ARG A 107 13.23 -1.65 12.63
N ALA A 108 13.34 -2.96 12.48
CA ALA A 108 14.54 -3.70 12.84
C ALA A 108 15.75 -3.33 11.97
N SER A 109 15.53 -3.03 10.68
CA SER A 109 16.52 -2.43 9.78
C SER A 109 17.03 -1.10 10.34
N GLY A 110 16.13 -0.19 10.72
CA GLY A 110 16.49 1.12 11.28
C GLY A 110 17.28 1.04 12.58
N SER A 111 17.02 0.03 13.42
CA SER A 111 17.78 -0.22 14.64
C SER A 111 18.98 -1.17 14.44
N GLN A 112 19.21 -1.66 13.21
CA GLN A 112 20.25 -2.63 12.87
C GLN A 112 20.22 -3.89 13.76
N ASP A 113 19.01 -4.33 14.13
CA ASP A 113 18.79 -5.45 15.04
C ASP A 113 18.51 -6.72 14.24
N ARG A 114 19.55 -7.57 14.10
CA ARG A 114 19.46 -8.85 13.40
C ARG A 114 18.44 -9.81 14.00
N ASN A 115 18.33 -9.88 15.32
CA ASN A 115 17.41 -10.81 15.97
C ASN A 115 15.97 -10.38 15.74
N ALA A 116 15.69 -9.08 15.87
CA ALA A 116 14.39 -8.52 15.56
C ALA A 116 14.02 -8.70 14.08
N ALA A 117 14.96 -8.45 13.16
CA ALA A 117 14.73 -8.60 11.72
C ALA A 117 14.44 -10.05 11.33
N THR A 118 15.23 -11.00 11.86
CA THR A 118 15.03 -12.44 11.63
C THR A 118 13.69 -12.91 12.17
N THR A 119 13.30 -12.44 13.36
CA THR A 119 12.02 -12.77 13.99
C THR A 119 10.84 -12.24 13.17
N ALA A 120 10.93 -10.98 12.72
CA ALA A 120 9.89 -10.37 11.89
C ALA A 120 9.77 -11.03 10.51
N LEU A 121 10.88 -11.44 9.90
CA LEU A 121 10.87 -12.20 8.64
C LEU A 121 10.26 -13.60 8.83
N ALA A 122 10.53 -14.27 9.95
CA ALA A 122 9.89 -15.55 10.27
C ALA A 122 8.38 -15.40 10.46
N GLU A 123 7.94 -14.34 11.13
CA GLU A 123 6.52 -14.00 11.27
C GLU A 123 5.85 -13.76 9.91
N LEU A 124 6.48 -12.96 9.04
CA LEU A 124 5.99 -12.74 7.68
C LEU A 124 5.80 -14.07 6.93
N ARG A 125 6.79 -14.97 6.97
CA ARG A 125 6.71 -16.30 6.32
C ARG A 125 5.62 -17.18 6.91
N SER A 126 5.38 -17.10 8.22
CA SER A 126 4.29 -17.82 8.89
C SER A 126 2.92 -17.36 8.37
N VAL A 127 2.72 -16.04 8.24
CA VAL A 127 1.49 -15.48 7.66
C VAL A 127 1.32 -15.88 6.19
N CYS A 128 2.40 -15.81 5.38
CA CYS A 128 2.37 -16.29 4.00
C CYS A 128 1.90 -17.75 3.91
N THR A 129 2.45 -18.63 4.75
CA THR A 129 2.08 -20.05 4.79
C THR A 129 0.61 -20.24 5.12
N SER A 130 0.10 -19.50 6.11
CA SER A 130 -1.29 -19.58 6.56
C SER A 130 -2.27 -19.12 5.48
N CYS A 131 -1.98 -17.98 4.84
CA CYS A 131 -2.79 -17.47 3.73
C CYS A 131 -2.77 -18.42 2.53
N HIS A 132 -1.60 -18.95 2.16
CA HIS A 132 -1.49 -19.89 1.06
C HIS A 132 -2.26 -21.18 1.33
N GLY A 133 -2.16 -21.76 2.52
CA GLY A 133 -2.89 -22.98 2.87
C GLY A 133 -4.40 -22.82 2.75
N GLU A 134 -4.92 -21.64 3.07
CA GLU A 134 -6.35 -21.35 2.99
C GLU A 134 -6.81 -21.02 1.57
N PHE A 135 -6.10 -20.15 0.86
CA PHE A 135 -6.62 -19.51 -0.35
C PHE A 135 -5.94 -19.95 -1.65
N ARG A 136 -4.83 -20.69 -1.57
CA ARG A 136 -4.07 -21.14 -2.73
C ARG A 136 -3.91 -22.65 -2.75
N GLU A 137 -3.75 -23.19 -3.94
CA GLU A 137 -3.50 -24.60 -4.16
C GLU A 137 -2.33 -24.78 -5.13
N GLU A 138 -1.57 -25.85 -4.92
CA GLU A 138 -0.55 -26.30 -5.86
C GLU A 138 -1.20 -27.17 -6.93
N THR A 139 -0.85 -26.89 -8.18
CA THR A 139 -1.28 -27.63 -9.37
C THR A 139 -0.08 -28.01 -10.20
N ASP A 140 -0.29 -28.79 -11.28
CA ASP A 140 0.78 -29.16 -12.22
C ASP A 140 1.44 -27.92 -12.88
N ASP A 141 0.69 -26.81 -13.00
CA ASP A 141 1.16 -25.54 -13.57
C ASP A 141 1.72 -24.57 -12.50
N GLY A 142 1.78 -25.00 -11.24
CA GLY A 142 2.25 -24.21 -10.10
C GLY A 142 1.14 -23.79 -9.13
N PHE A 143 1.45 -22.82 -8.26
CA PHE A 143 0.49 -22.29 -7.29
C PHE A 143 -0.50 -21.33 -7.95
N ARG A 144 -1.78 -21.48 -7.62
CA ARG A 144 -2.87 -20.58 -8.04
C ARG A 144 -3.84 -20.30 -6.91
N ILE A 145 -4.73 -19.33 -7.08
CA ILE A 145 -5.87 -19.14 -6.19
C ILE A 145 -6.85 -20.32 -6.32
N LYS A 146 -7.38 -20.81 -5.19
CA LYS A 146 -8.45 -21.80 -5.19
C LYS A 146 -9.70 -21.21 -5.84
N PRO A 147 -10.36 -21.90 -6.79
CA PRO A 147 -11.59 -21.40 -7.39
C PRO A 147 -12.70 -21.07 -6.38
N SER A 148 -12.77 -21.77 -5.26
CA SER A 148 -13.73 -21.51 -4.17
C SER A 148 -13.48 -20.22 -3.39
N ALA A 149 -12.31 -19.59 -3.57
CA ALA A 149 -11.94 -18.34 -2.92
C ALA A 149 -12.27 -17.10 -3.76
N LEU A 150 -12.64 -17.26 -5.03
CA LEU A 150 -13.03 -16.17 -5.91
C LEU A 150 -14.54 -15.92 -5.83
N LYS A 151 -14.95 -14.66 -6.05
CA LYS A 151 -16.34 -14.23 -6.11
C LYS A 151 -17.01 -14.53 -7.45
#